data_AF-K1XC87-F1
#
_entry.id   AF-K1XC87-F1
#
_cell.length_a   1.000
_cell.length_b   1.000
_cell.length_c   1.000
_cell.angle_alpha   90.00
_cell.angle_beta   90.00
_cell.angle_gamma   90.00
#
_symmetry.space_group_name_H-M   'P 1'
#
loop_
_entity.id
_entity.type
_entity.pdbx_description
1 polymer ?
#
loop_
_entity_poly.entity_id
_entity_poly.type
_entity_poly.pdbx_seq_one_letter_code
_entity_poly.pdbx_strand_id
1 'polypeptide(L)'
;MADLIAAVMGIGGKLQYVYTIANKFALVSSTGGTSTSNGSVAANVLTLNNNEGITLVPGTPVYINTGTSIKRAIGNSKLTASVIGLVSASIPYADSGIIKTGDELTLTTLQWDVITGQTGGLTVDATYFLSTTAIGKLTKIAPSSGFMVSIGRALSSTRMQIVISKKVQL
;
A
#
# COMPACT_ATOMS: atom_id res chain seq x y z
N MET A 1 -31.10 -5.74 -16.17
CA MET A 1 -31.29 -7.01 -16.89
C MET A 1 -30.15 -7.12 -17.88
N ALA A 2 -29.43 -8.25 -17.93
CA ALA A 2 -28.34 -8.44 -18.90
C ALA A 2 -28.94 -8.79 -20.26
N ASP A 3 -28.55 -8.09 -21.32
CA ASP A 3 -29.03 -8.32 -22.67
C ASP A 3 -28.09 -9.28 -23.41
N LEU A 4 -28.65 -10.26 -24.12
CA LEU A 4 -27.88 -11.21 -24.92
C LEU A 4 -27.56 -10.57 -26.28
N ILE A 5 -26.29 -10.39 -26.60
CA ILE A 5 -25.87 -9.65 -27.80
C ILE A 5 -25.48 -10.60 -28.93
N ALA A 6 -24.85 -11.74 -28.61
CA ALA A 6 -24.45 -12.72 -29.61
C ALA A 6 -24.31 -14.12 -29.00
N ALA A 7 -24.65 -15.14 -29.79
CA ALA A 7 -24.24 -16.52 -29.58
C ALA A 7 -23.15 -16.87 -30.60
N VAL A 8 -21.97 -17.23 -30.12
CA VAL A 8 -20.83 -17.60 -30.98
C VAL A 8 -20.52 -19.08 -30.76
N MET A 9 -20.37 -19.83 -31.86
CA MET A 9 -19.98 -21.24 -31.81
C MET A 9 -18.48 -21.32 -31.51
N GLY A 10 -18.12 -21.79 -30.32
CA GLY A 10 -16.72 -21.95 -29.91
C GLY A 10 -16.06 -23.14 -30.60
N ILE A 11 -14.74 -23.08 -30.69
CA ILE A 11 -13.90 -24.18 -31.19
C ILE A 11 -14.13 -25.39 -30.26
N GLY A 12 -14.69 -26.47 -30.80
CA GLY A 12 -15.12 -27.65 -30.02
C GLY A 12 -16.64 -27.83 -29.88
N GLY A 13 -17.46 -27.07 -30.61
CA GLY A 13 -18.92 -27.33 -30.73
C GLY A 13 -19.76 -26.87 -29.54
N LYS A 14 -19.19 -26.09 -28.61
CA LYS A 14 -19.90 -25.50 -27.48
C LYS A 14 -20.36 -24.07 -27.80
N LEU A 15 -21.63 -23.78 -27.56
CA LEU A 15 -22.18 -22.43 -27.70
C LEU A 15 -21.66 -21.54 -26.56
N GLN A 16 -21.08 -20.39 -26.92
CA GLN A 16 -20.72 -19.34 -25.98
C GLN A 16 -21.69 -18.17 -26.13
N TYR A 17 -22.20 -17.67 -25.00
CA TYR A 17 -23.13 -16.55 -24.95
C TYR A 17 -22.40 -15.30 -24.47
N VAL A 18 -22.51 -14.21 -25.24
CA VAL A 18 -21.92 -12.92 -24.88
C VAL A 18 -23.01 -12.01 -24.36
N TYR A 19 -22.90 -11.62 -23.09
CA TYR A 19 -23.79 -10.67 -22.43
C TYR A 19 -23.04 -9.38 -22.13
N THR A 20 -23.73 -8.24 -22.18
CA THR A 20 -23.20 -6.98 -21.64
C THR A 20 -23.85 -6.67 -20.31
N ILE A 21 -23.02 -6.42 -19.29
CA ILE A 21 -23.44 -5.79 -18.04
C ILE A 21 -22.59 -4.53 -17.88
N ALA A 22 -23.24 -3.35 -17.95
CA ALA A 22 -22.64 -2.06 -17.63
C ALA A 22 -21.26 -1.74 -18.27
N ASN A 23 -21.18 -1.77 -19.62
CA ASN A 23 -20.00 -1.34 -20.39
C ASN A 23 -18.67 -2.03 -20.03
N LYS A 24 -18.71 -3.26 -19.52
CA LYS A 24 -17.52 -4.11 -19.39
C LYS A 24 -17.77 -5.40 -20.15
N PHE A 25 -17.01 -5.63 -21.22
CA PHE A 25 -16.99 -6.93 -21.91
C PHE A 25 -16.41 -7.97 -20.95
N ALA A 26 -17.25 -8.86 -20.41
CA ALA A 26 -16.81 -10.02 -19.65
C ALA A 26 -17.15 -11.28 -20.44
N LEU A 27 -16.13 -12.01 -20.89
CA LEU A 27 -16.29 -13.33 -21.47
C LEU A 27 -16.56 -14.31 -20.32
N VAL A 28 -17.76 -14.92 -20.27
CA VAL A 28 -18.10 -15.95 -19.27
C VAL A 28 -18.01 -17.32 -19.93
N SER A 29 -16.94 -18.07 -19.65
CA SER A 29 -16.86 -19.50 -20.00
C SER A 29 -17.31 -20.34 -18.81
N SER A 30 -18.41 -21.08 -18.94
CA SER A 30 -18.86 -22.04 -17.93
C SER A 30 -18.07 -23.36 -18.01
N THR A 31 -17.49 -23.70 -16.86
CA THR A 31 -17.02 -25.03 -16.44
C THR A 31 -15.82 -25.62 -17.17
N GLY A 32 -14.63 -25.44 -16.58
CA GLY A 32 -13.43 -26.25 -16.86
C GLY A 32 -12.17 -25.41 -17.03
N GLY A 33 -11.56 -25.01 -15.90
CA GLY A 33 -10.23 -24.42 -15.73
C GLY A 33 -9.43 -24.09 -17.00
N THR A 34 -9.75 -22.97 -17.64
CA THR A 34 -8.75 -22.22 -18.40
C THR A 34 -8.47 -20.99 -17.58
N SER A 35 -7.34 -21.00 -16.87
CA SER A 35 -6.85 -19.82 -16.18
C SER A 35 -6.66 -18.73 -17.22
N THR A 36 -7.62 -17.83 -17.37
CA THR A 36 -7.33 -16.48 -17.83
C THR A 36 -6.46 -15.88 -16.73
N SER A 37 -5.16 -16.10 -16.81
CA SER A 37 -4.20 -15.27 -16.11
C SER A 37 -4.27 -13.90 -16.78
N ASN A 38 -5.36 -13.17 -16.53
CA ASN A 38 -5.30 -11.74 -16.43
C ASN A 38 -4.21 -11.52 -15.39
N GLY A 39 -2.99 -11.23 -15.84
CA GLY A 39 -1.78 -11.27 -15.03
C GLY A 39 -2.08 -10.59 -13.71
N SER A 40 -2.30 -11.39 -12.67
CA SER A 40 -2.63 -10.89 -11.35
C SER A 40 -1.31 -10.35 -10.84
N VAL A 41 -1.02 -9.10 -11.19
CA VAL A 41 0.05 -8.36 -10.55
C VAL A 41 -0.35 -8.36 -9.09
N ALA A 42 0.38 -9.13 -8.28
CA ALA A 42 0.09 -9.22 -6.86
C ALA A 42 -0.01 -7.79 -6.34
N ALA A 43 -1.15 -7.43 -5.76
CA ALA A 43 -1.34 -6.08 -5.28
C ALA A 43 -0.21 -5.76 -4.30
N ASN A 44 0.41 -4.57 -4.42
CA ASN A 44 1.46 -4.09 -3.52
C ASN A 44 0.89 -3.70 -2.15
N VAL A 45 0.25 -4.68 -1.51
CA VAL A 45 -0.46 -4.57 -0.24
C VAL A 45 -0.27 -5.83 0.60
N LEU A 46 -0.26 -5.64 1.92
CA LEU A 46 -0.35 -6.71 2.91
C LEU A 46 -1.50 -6.40 3.87
N THR A 47 -2.13 -7.42 4.44
CA THR A 47 -3.11 -7.26 5.52
C THR A 47 -2.52 -7.90 6.77
N LEU A 48 -2.25 -7.08 7.79
CA LEU A 48 -1.57 -7.51 9.02
C LEU A 48 -2.26 -6.90 10.25
N ASN A 49 -2.06 -7.56 11.40
CA ASN A 49 -2.65 -7.14 12.68
C ASN A 49 -1.85 -6.00 13.33
N ASN A 50 -2.54 -5.00 13.87
CA ASN A 50 -1.92 -3.94 14.65
C ASN A 50 -1.66 -4.37 16.11
N ASN A 51 -0.38 -4.47 16.48
CA ASN A 51 0.06 -4.84 17.82
C ASN A 51 0.67 -3.65 18.62
N GLU A 52 0.43 -2.40 18.21
CA GLU A 52 1.06 -1.19 18.80
C GLU A 52 0.42 -0.74 20.13
N GLY A 53 -0.68 -1.38 20.59
CA GLY A 53 -1.43 -0.95 21.78
C GLY A 53 -2.23 0.35 21.60
N ILE A 54 -2.18 0.94 20.40
CA ILE A 54 -2.90 2.16 20.00
C ILE A 54 -3.44 2.00 18.57
N THR A 55 -4.36 2.87 18.16
CA THR A 55 -4.77 2.96 16.75
C THR A 55 -3.62 3.48 15.88
N LEU A 56 -3.29 2.76 14.81
CA LEU A 56 -2.39 3.25 13.78
C LEU A 56 -3.15 4.17 12.83
N VAL A 57 -2.60 5.35 12.56
CA VAL A 57 -3.20 6.32 11.65
C VAL A 57 -2.68 6.12 10.22
N PRO A 58 -3.43 6.55 9.19
CA PRO A 58 -2.98 6.47 7.80
C PRO A 58 -1.63 7.16 7.58
N GLY A 59 -0.79 6.57 6.72
CA GLY A 59 0.56 7.04 6.40
C GLY A 59 1.64 6.64 7.41
N THR A 60 1.27 5.97 8.52
CA THR A 60 2.25 5.51 9.51
C THR A 60 3.18 4.45 8.90
N PRO A 61 4.51 4.63 8.92
CA PRO A 61 5.45 3.59 8.52
C PRO A 61 5.50 2.48 9.56
N VAL A 62 5.51 1.23 9.08
CA VAL A 62 5.43 0.04 9.94
C VAL A 62 6.48 -1.00 9.58
N TYR A 63 6.83 -1.83 10.56
CA TYR A 63 7.68 -3.02 10.40
C TYR A 63 6.95 -4.26 10.92
N ILE A 64 7.38 -5.44 10.48
CA ILE A 64 6.87 -6.73 10.99
C ILE A 64 7.37 -6.92 12.42
N ASN A 65 6.46 -6.93 13.38
CA ASN A 65 6.77 -7.23 14.78
C ASN A 65 6.78 -8.74 15.05
N THR A 66 5.79 -9.45 14.53
CA THR A 66 5.73 -10.91 14.47
C THR A 66 5.19 -11.31 13.09
N GLY A 67 5.27 -12.58 12.69
CA GLY A 67 4.90 -13.01 11.32
C GLY A 67 3.51 -12.56 10.83
N THR A 68 2.59 -12.21 11.73
CA THR A 68 1.23 -11.75 11.42
C THR A 68 0.91 -10.34 11.95
N SER A 69 1.85 -9.68 12.62
CA SER A 69 1.60 -8.39 13.26
C SER A 69 2.63 -7.32 12.94
N ILE A 70 2.19 -6.08 13.04
CA ILE A 70 2.97 -4.89 12.76
C ILE A 70 3.03 -3.97 13.96
N LYS A 71 4.10 -3.18 13.99
CA LYS A 71 4.31 -2.05 14.90
C LYS A 71 4.87 -0.86 14.14
N ARG A 72 4.80 0.33 14.73
CA ARG A 72 5.34 1.56 14.14
C ARG A 72 6.86 1.46 13.99
N ALA A 73 7.36 1.85 12.82
CA ALA A 73 8.77 1.84 12.54
C ALA A 73 9.48 3.08 13.12
N ILE A 74 10.78 2.93 13.40
CA ILE A 74 11.68 4.02 13.78
C ILE A 74 13.11 3.67 13.34
N GLY A 75 13.83 4.68 12.83
CA GLY A 75 15.16 4.51 12.25
C GLY A 75 16.32 4.42 13.24
N ASN A 76 16.08 4.24 14.55
CA ASN A 76 17.14 4.20 15.56
C ASN A 76 17.64 2.77 15.90
N SER A 77 17.04 1.73 15.33
CA SER A 77 17.48 0.34 15.56
C SER A 77 17.36 -0.51 14.30
N LYS A 78 18.19 -1.55 14.21
CA LYS A 78 18.23 -2.46 13.05
C LYS A 78 16.90 -3.16 12.80
N LEU A 79 16.18 -3.53 13.87
CA LEU A 79 14.91 -4.25 13.76
C LEU A 79 13.82 -3.30 13.27
N THR A 80 13.63 -2.18 13.97
CA THR A 80 12.54 -1.21 13.74
C THR A 80 12.71 -0.39 12.47
N ALA A 81 13.92 -0.30 11.92
CA ALA A 81 14.20 0.33 10.63
C ALA A 81 13.84 -0.56 9.42
N SER A 82 13.38 -1.80 9.63
CA SER A 82 12.97 -2.72 8.57
C SER A 82 11.55 -2.41 8.10
N VAL A 83 11.35 -1.25 7.49
CA VAL A 83 10.03 -0.80 7.03
C VAL A 83 9.52 -1.71 5.91
N ILE A 84 8.27 -2.15 6.03
CA ILE A 84 7.60 -2.96 5.00
C ILE A 84 6.59 -2.17 4.18
N GLY A 85 6.13 -1.02 4.69
CA GLY A 85 5.06 -0.26 4.06
C GLY A 85 4.49 0.84 4.94
N LEU A 86 3.44 1.47 4.41
CA LEU A 86 2.65 2.51 5.07
C LEU A 86 1.21 2.05 5.31
N VAL A 87 0.66 2.40 6.46
CA VAL A 87 -0.75 2.12 6.79
C VAL A 87 -1.68 2.90 5.84
N SER A 88 -2.65 2.24 5.21
CA SER A 88 -3.52 2.90 4.21
C SER A 88 -4.75 3.61 4.81
N ALA A 89 -5.27 3.08 5.91
CA ALA A 89 -6.46 3.56 6.62
C ALA A 89 -6.25 3.34 8.12
N SER A 90 -7.01 4.01 8.99
CA SER A 90 -6.86 3.80 10.43
C SER A 90 -7.06 2.34 10.81
N ILE A 91 -6.16 1.79 11.62
CA ILE A 91 -6.21 0.41 12.11
C ILE A 91 -6.27 0.45 13.64
N PRO A 92 -7.42 0.18 14.28
CA PRO A 92 -7.51 0.08 15.73
C PRO A 92 -6.55 -0.97 16.31
N TYR A 93 -6.28 -0.90 17.61
CA TYR A 93 -5.49 -1.93 18.29
C TYR A 93 -6.17 -3.30 18.16
N ALA A 94 -5.38 -4.34 17.91
CA ALA A 94 -5.81 -5.73 17.72
C ALA A 94 -6.66 -5.99 16.46
N ASP A 95 -6.87 -4.99 15.60
CA ASP A 95 -7.51 -5.17 14.30
C ASP A 95 -6.50 -5.41 13.18
N SER A 96 -6.99 -5.91 12.04
CA SER A 96 -6.20 -6.03 10.81
C SER A 96 -6.50 -4.90 9.86
N GLY A 97 -5.47 -4.44 9.14
CA GLY A 97 -5.66 -3.44 8.12
C GLY A 97 -4.62 -3.51 7.01
N ILE A 98 -4.87 -2.72 5.97
CA ILE A 98 -4.08 -2.74 4.74
C ILE A 98 -2.83 -1.88 4.91
N ILE A 99 -1.70 -2.48 4.56
CA ILE A 99 -0.38 -1.87 4.49
C ILE A 99 0.00 -1.78 3.03
N LYS A 100 0.19 -0.56 2.51
CA LYS A 100 0.73 -0.32 1.16
C LYS A 100 2.24 -0.56 1.18
N THR A 101 2.70 -1.53 0.39
CA THR A 101 4.12 -1.89 0.30
C THR A 101 4.81 -1.29 -0.93
N GLY A 102 4.05 -0.65 -1.83
CA GLY A 102 4.53 -0.04 -3.06
C GLY A 102 3.46 0.83 -3.73
N ASP A 103 3.72 1.20 -4.99
CA ASP A 103 2.91 2.09 -5.82
C ASP A 103 2.69 3.47 -5.19
N GLU A 104 1.45 3.91 -5.07
CA GLU A 104 1.08 5.21 -4.56
C GLU A 104 0.15 5.09 -3.35
N LEU A 105 0.35 5.97 -2.38
CA LEU A 105 -0.57 6.23 -1.30
C LEU A 105 -1.10 7.66 -1.41
N THR A 106 -2.42 7.80 -1.52
CA THR A 106 -3.14 9.07 -1.47
C THR A 106 -3.80 9.23 -0.10
N LEU A 107 -3.52 10.34 0.58
CA LEU A 107 -4.13 10.73 1.86
C LEU A 107 -4.48 12.22 1.82
N THR A 108 -5.24 12.69 2.81
CA THR A 108 -5.47 14.13 2.98
C THR A 108 -4.20 14.85 3.45
N THR A 109 -4.13 16.17 3.26
CA THR A 109 -3.03 16.99 3.78
C THR A 109 -2.91 16.86 5.30
N LEU A 110 -4.03 16.88 6.03
CA LEU A 110 -4.06 16.70 7.49
C LEU A 110 -3.50 15.34 7.94
N GLN A 111 -3.76 14.27 7.19
CA GLN A 111 -3.20 12.96 7.49
C GLN A 111 -1.68 12.95 7.28
N TRP A 112 -1.19 13.57 6.19
CA TRP A 112 0.25 13.72 5.97
C TRP A 112 0.92 14.63 7.00
N ASP A 113 0.26 15.68 7.45
CA ASP A 113 0.73 16.60 8.49
C ASP A 113 0.96 15.86 9.81
N VAL A 114 0.03 14.97 10.19
CA VAL A 114 0.20 14.11 11.36
C VAL A 114 1.47 13.25 11.24
N ILE A 115 1.79 12.72 10.07
CA ILE A 115 2.94 11.81 9.89
C ILE A 115 4.27 12.55 9.74
N THR A 116 4.26 13.73 9.12
CA THR A 116 5.47 14.46 8.74
C THR A 116 5.81 15.63 9.67
N GLY A 117 4.86 16.04 10.53
CA GLY A 117 4.97 17.23 11.37
C GLY A 117 4.90 18.54 10.59
N GLN A 118 4.50 18.51 9.31
CA GLN A 118 4.35 19.68 8.46
C GLN A 118 2.93 20.24 8.52
N THR A 119 2.69 21.31 7.78
CA THR A 119 1.35 21.86 7.55
C THR A 119 1.14 21.99 6.05
N GLY A 120 -0.01 21.54 5.55
CA GLY A 120 -0.36 21.61 4.14
C GLY A 120 -0.04 20.34 3.35
N GLY A 121 0.34 19.27 4.02
CA GLY A 121 0.62 17.96 3.46
C GLY A 121 2.06 17.78 3.02
N LEU A 122 2.25 16.98 1.97
CA LEU A 122 3.57 16.70 1.42
C LEU A 122 4.12 17.88 0.62
N THR A 123 5.44 18.05 0.64
CA THR A 123 6.14 18.97 -0.26
C THR A 123 6.38 18.25 -1.58
N VAL A 124 5.80 18.75 -2.67
CA VAL A 124 5.95 18.20 -4.02
C VAL A 124 7.42 17.94 -4.33
N ASP A 125 7.69 16.79 -4.93
CA ASP A 125 9.01 16.36 -5.39
C ASP A 125 10.02 16.01 -4.28
N ALA A 126 9.69 16.26 -3.00
CA ALA A 126 10.57 15.94 -1.88
C ALA A 126 10.59 14.43 -1.57
N THR A 127 11.78 13.93 -1.22
CA THR A 127 11.98 12.59 -0.65
C THR A 127 11.72 12.62 0.85
N TYR A 128 10.99 11.62 1.33
CA TYR A 128 10.69 11.44 2.74
C TYR A 128 11.42 10.21 3.28
N PHE A 129 12.04 10.38 4.44
CA PHE A 129 12.82 9.38 5.15
C PHE A 129 12.12 8.97 6.44
N LEU A 130 12.40 7.76 6.91
CA LEU A 130 11.98 7.30 8.23
C LEU A 130 12.64 8.18 9.30
N SER A 131 11.85 8.66 10.26
CA SER A 131 12.39 9.42 11.39
C SER A 131 13.22 8.52 12.31
N THR A 132 14.36 9.02 12.76
CA THR A 132 15.23 8.37 13.75
C THR A 132 14.93 8.81 15.18
N THR A 133 14.13 9.86 15.36
CA THR A 133 13.82 10.45 16.68
C THR A 133 12.36 10.31 17.08
N ALA A 134 11.45 10.18 16.11
CA ALA A 134 10.01 10.10 16.36
C ALA A 134 9.41 8.83 15.75
N ILE A 135 8.86 7.96 16.60
CA ILE A 135 8.28 6.68 16.19
C ILE A 135 7.07 6.87 15.27
N GLY A 136 7.03 6.12 14.17
CA GLY A 136 5.95 6.16 13.19
C GLY A 136 5.83 7.50 12.45
N LYS A 137 6.93 8.26 12.33
CA LYS A 137 6.98 9.55 11.62
C LYS A 137 7.92 9.51 10.43
N LEU A 138 7.67 10.41 9.50
CA LEU A 138 8.51 10.69 8.34
C LEU A 138 9.12 12.09 8.45
N THR A 139 10.26 12.31 7.78
CA THR A 139 10.92 13.61 7.71
C THR A 139 11.48 13.84 6.31
N LYS A 140 11.56 15.11 5.86
CA LYS A 140 12.26 15.48 4.62
C LYS A 140 13.78 15.57 4.79
N ILE A 141 14.23 15.70 6.03
CA ILE A 141 15.65 15.84 6.35
C ILE A 141 16.23 14.44 6.44
N ALA A 142 17.19 14.12 5.57
CA ALA A 142 17.90 12.86 5.63
C ALA A 142 18.56 12.71 7.02
N PRO A 143 18.40 11.56 7.71
CA PRO A 143 19.09 11.32 8.97
C PRO A 143 20.62 11.43 8.83
N SER A 144 21.30 11.88 9.89
CA SER A 144 22.77 11.91 9.99
C SER A 144 23.34 10.84 10.94
N SER A 145 22.48 10.04 11.56
CA SER A 145 22.84 8.94 12.47
C SER A 145 21.74 7.88 12.48
N GLY A 146 22.05 6.68 12.95
CA GLY A 146 21.11 5.56 13.00
C GLY A 146 20.98 4.87 11.64
N PHE A 147 19.76 4.61 11.21
CA PHE A 147 19.47 3.97 9.92
C PHE A 147 18.76 4.92 8.97
N MET A 148 19.38 5.18 7.82
CA MET A 148 18.76 5.89 6.72
C MET A 148 17.88 4.95 5.91
N VAL A 149 16.60 5.30 5.80
CA VAL A 149 15.61 4.59 4.97
C VAL A 149 14.78 5.64 4.24
N SER A 150 14.90 5.71 2.92
CA SER A 150 13.96 6.46 2.10
C SER A 150 12.66 5.67 2.00
N ILE A 151 11.53 6.33 2.24
CA ILE A 151 10.19 5.71 2.20
C ILE A 151 9.49 5.98 0.88
N GLY A 152 9.68 7.16 0.32
CA GLY A 152 9.01 7.55 -0.90
C GLY A 152 9.29 8.98 -1.31
N ARG A 153 8.73 9.36 -2.45
CA ARG A 153 8.79 10.72 -3.01
C ARG A 153 7.39 11.26 -3.19
N ALA A 154 7.17 12.50 -2.81
CA ALA A 154 5.88 13.16 -2.97
C ALA A 154 5.63 13.52 -4.44
N LEU A 155 4.49 13.09 -4.98
CA LEU A 155 4.02 13.44 -6.32
C LEU A 155 3.12 14.69 -6.29
N SER A 156 2.43 14.91 -5.17
CA SER A 156 1.63 16.10 -4.86
C SER A 156 1.60 16.32 -3.34
N SER A 157 0.84 17.30 -2.85
CA SER A 157 0.61 17.49 -1.41
C SER A 157 -0.18 16.35 -0.73
N THR A 158 -0.82 15.49 -1.52
CA THR A 158 -1.68 14.39 -1.04
C THR A 158 -1.23 13.02 -1.51
N ARG A 159 -0.32 12.94 -2.50
CA ARG A 159 0.08 11.69 -3.16
C ARG A 159 1.56 11.43 -2.94
N MET A 160 1.90 10.25 -2.42
CA MET A 160 3.28 9.77 -2.30
C MET A 160 3.48 8.52 -3.13
N GLN A 161 4.52 8.50 -3.96
CA GLN A 161 5.04 7.28 -4.53
C GLN A 161 5.88 6.55 -3.47
N ILE A 162 5.50 5.32 -3.14
CA ILE A 162 6.18 4.48 -2.17
C ILE A 162 7.36 3.80 -2.86
N VAL A 163 8.56 4.13 -2.41
CA VAL A 163 9.82 3.54 -2.86
C VAL A 163 10.71 3.35 -1.64
N ILE A 164 10.53 2.21 -0.99
CA ILE A 164 11.23 1.88 0.26
C ILE A 164 12.64 1.40 -0.07
N SER A 165 13.64 2.16 0.35
CA SER A 165 15.04 1.78 0.17
C SER A 165 15.47 0.71 1.17
N LYS A 166 16.58 0.04 0.87
CA LYS A 166 17.30 -0.71 1.91
C LYS A 166 17.73 0.24 3.02
N LYS A 167 17.68 -0.24 4.26
CA LYS A 167 18.25 0.47 5.40
C LYS A 167 19.77 0.49 5.30
N VAL A 168 20.35 1.68 5.49
CA VAL A 168 21.79 1.90 5.52
C VAL A 168 22.15 2.45 6.89
N GLN A 169 23.12 1.83 7.57
CA GLN A 169 23.62 2.36 8.84
C GLN A 169 24.54 3.55 8.56
N LEU A 170 24.34 4.64 9.30
CA LEU A 170 25.13 5.87 9.25
C LEU A 170 26.09 5.96 10.43
#